data_AF-A0A435JTM6-F1
#
_entry.id   AF-A0A435JTM6-F1
#
_cell.length_a   1.000
_cell.length_b   1.000
_cell.length_c   1.000
_cell.angle_alpha   90.00
_cell.angle_beta   90.00
_cell.angle_gamma   90.00
#
_symmetry.space_group_name_H-M   'P 1'
#
loop_
_entity.id
_entity.type
_entity.pdbx_description
1 polymer ?
#
loop_
_entity_poly.entity_id
_entity_poly.type
_entity_poly.pdbx_seq_one_letter_code
_entity_poly.pdbx_strand_id
1 'polypeptide(L)'
;MNWSISFEPLISWPLLALALVPLALLALVGLWFRQRGSVFRFIALLALAAALFNPVFLNEEREPLKSVVALVVDRSQSQDIGDRTKQTDEALAGLQQRLGRFKQFDVRVVEAGKSEAAEERTETRLFGALEGAFRDVPPSRIGGAIMITDGEVHDAPPGAPDFNAPLHALITGNDHEKDRRIRFENAPRFGLVGKPLDMTYRVISTENETGPVDVRVSVNGEQVAVEHATVGQAMPLQVTIPGAGRNIVELAIDREPGELTDTNNRAIALIDGIRENLRVLLVSGEPHAGERTWRNLLKSDASVDLVHFTILRPPEKQDGTPINELSLIAFPTRELFVEKIKDFDLIIFDRYQHRDVLPILYYDYISEYVEKGGALLIAAGPEYAGESSIARTPLMAALPAMPTGEVVDKAFYPRLTELGQRHPVTRGLDGSATEPPRWSRWFRTIGVQNPEGEVVMKGADNRPLLLLDRKGEGRVGMLLSDQGWLWARGFEGGGPHVQLYRRIAHWLMKEPELEEERLTADGRG
;
A
#
# COMPACT_ATOMS: atom_id res chain seq x y z
N MET A 1 -50.47 -50.19 -11.55
CA MET A 1 -51.92 -49.89 -11.52
C MET A 1 -52.50 -50.59 -10.31
N ASN A 2 -52.72 -49.83 -9.24
CA ASN A 2 -53.41 -50.34 -8.06
C ASN A 2 -54.84 -49.84 -8.17
N TRP A 3 -55.77 -50.74 -8.46
CA TRP A 3 -57.20 -50.44 -8.45
C TRP A 3 -57.69 -50.58 -7.01
N SER A 4 -58.37 -49.56 -6.50
CA SER A 4 -59.05 -49.62 -5.20
C SER A 4 -60.52 -49.25 -5.37
N ILE A 5 -61.38 -49.92 -4.60
CA ILE A 5 -62.80 -49.59 -4.49
C ILE A 5 -62.97 -48.85 -3.16
N SER A 6 -63.40 -47.59 -3.22
CA SER A 6 -63.75 -46.80 -2.04
C SER A 6 -65.28 -46.66 -1.96
N PHE A 7 -65.82 -46.62 -0.74
CA PHE A 7 -67.24 -46.37 -0.51
C PHE A 7 -67.40 -44.97 0.08
N GLU A 8 -68.01 -44.06 -0.68
CA GLU A 8 -68.24 -42.67 -0.27
C GLU A 8 -69.73 -42.41 -0.08
N PRO A 9 -70.33 -42.84 1.06
CA PRO A 9 -71.77 -42.74 1.23
C PRO A 9 -72.24 -41.29 1.26
N LEU A 10 -73.37 -41.02 0.60
CA LEU A 10 -73.97 -39.67 0.48
C LEU A 10 -74.37 -39.06 1.84
N ILE A 11 -74.54 -39.90 2.86
CA ILE A 11 -74.87 -39.53 4.23
C ILE A 11 -73.92 -40.26 5.19
N SER A 12 -73.81 -39.76 6.43
CA SER A 12 -72.94 -40.38 7.42
C SER A 12 -73.29 -41.85 7.66
N TRP A 13 -72.27 -42.68 7.90
CA TRP A 13 -72.41 -44.12 8.17
C TRP A 13 -73.49 -44.47 9.22
N PRO A 14 -73.61 -43.74 10.35
CA PRO A 14 -74.66 -44.01 11.34
C PRO A 14 -76.08 -43.75 10.81
N LEU A 15 -76.28 -42.67 10.04
CA LEU A 15 -77.59 -42.35 9.47
C LEU A 15 -77.99 -43.36 8.39
N LEU A 16 -77.01 -43.80 7.58
CA LEU A 16 -77.21 -44.84 6.58
C LEU A 16 -77.63 -46.16 7.22
N ALA A 17 -76.95 -46.57 8.31
CA ALA A 17 -77.32 -47.74 9.08
C ALA A 17 -78.71 -47.59 9.72
N LEU A 18 -79.02 -46.43 10.31
CA LEU A 18 -80.32 -46.15 10.94
C LEU A 18 -81.47 -46.25 9.93
N ALA A 19 -81.26 -45.80 8.68
CA ALA A 19 -82.27 -45.86 7.63
C ALA A 19 -82.41 -47.26 7.01
N LEU A 20 -81.29 -47.91 6.66
CA LEU A 20 -81.32 -49.16 5.90
C LEU A 20 -81.59 -50.39 6.77
N VAL A 21 -81.15 -50.43 8.03
CA VAL A 21 -81.32 -51.63 8.89
C VAL A 21 -82.80 -51.96 9.16
N PRO A 22 -83.67 -51.00 9.55
CA PRO A 22 -85.09 -51.28 9.74
C PRO A 22 -85.79 -51.71 8.44
N LEU A 23 -85.45 -51.04 7.33
CA LEU A 23 -85.99 -51.38 6.01
C LEU A 23 -85.57 -52.79 5.56
N ALA A 24 -84.32 -53.17 5.83
CA ALA A 24 -83.81 -54.51 5.53
C ALA A 24 -84.51 -55.58 6.36
N LEU A 25 -84.72 -55.35 7.65
CA LEU A 25 -85.48 -56.25 8.52
C LEU A 25 -86.92 -56.44 8.04
N LEU A 26 -87.61 -55.35 7.68
CA LEU A 26 -88.97 -55.41 7.14
C LEU A 26 -89.02 -56.16 5.80
N ALA A 27 -88.05 -55.92 4.91
CA ALA A 27 -87.96 -56.62 3.64
C ALA A 27 -87.70 -58.12 3.81
N LEU A 28 -86.83 -58.51 4.75
CA LEU A 28 -86.53 -59.91 5.08
C LEU A 28 -87.74 -60.63 5.68
N VAL A 29 -88.45 -59.99 6.60
CA VAL A 29 -89.71 -60.53 7.17
C VAL A 29 -90.76 -60.71 6.05
N GLY A 30 -90.89 -59.74 5.15
CA GLY A 30 -91.79 -59.85 4.00
C GLY A 30 -91.43 -60.98 3.03
N LEU A 31 -90.13 -61.25 2.85
CA LEU A 31 -89.64 -62.41 2.10
C LEU A 31 -89.98 -63.72 2.81
N TRP A 32 -89.75 -63.78 4.13
CA TRP A 32 -89.97 -64.97 4.97
C TRP A 32 -91.44 -65.39 4.98
N PHE A 33 -92.36 -64.44 5.12
CA PHE A 33 -93.80 -64.70 5.08
C PHE A 33 -94.39 -64.77 3.65
N ARG A 34 -93.53 -64.76 2.61
CA ARG A 34 -93.90 -64.87 1.18
C ARG A 34 -95.02 -63.93 0.75
N GLN A 35 -95.01 -62.69 1.26
CA GLN A 35 -96.01 -61.70 0.85
C GLN A 35 -95.87 -61.35 -0.63
N ARG A 36 -96.99 -61.11 -1.31
CA ARG A 36 -97.01 -60.73 -2.74
C ARG A 36 -96.19 -59.45 -2.93
N GLY A 37 -95.20 -59.49 -3.83
CA GLY A 37 -94.33 -58.36 -4.18
C GLY A 37 -93.10 -58.17 -3.28
N SER A 38 -92.82 -59.05 -2.32
CA SER A 38 -91.66 -58.94 -1.43
C SER A 38 -90.31 -58.97 -2.15
N VAL A 39 -90.18 -59.78 -3.20
CA VAL A 39 -88.94 -59.87 -4.02
C VAL A 39 -88.61 -58.53 -4.69
N PHE A 40 -89.60 -57.87 -5.29
CA PHE A 40 -89.39 -56.56 -5.93
C PHE A 40 -89.00 -55.48 -4.91
N ARG A 41 -89.61 -55.50 -3.71
CA ARG A 41 -89.25 -54.56 -2.63
C ARG A 41 -87.83 -54.80 -2.12
N PHE A 42 -87.39 -56.04 -2.03
CA PHE A 42 -86.03 -56.38 -1.62
C PHE A 42 -84.98 -55.95 -2.66
N ILE A 43 -85.25 -56.19 -3.95
CA ILE A 43 -84.36 -55.72 -5.04
C ILE A 43 -84.30 -54.19 -5.06
N ALA A 44 -85.44 -53.50 -4.90
CA ALA A 44 -85.48 -52.05 -4.83
C ALA A 44 -84.67 -51.50 -3.64
N LEU A 45 -84.74 -52.17 -2.47
CA LEU A 45 -83.93 -51.82 -1.31
C LEU A 45 -82.43 -52.04 -1.55
N LEU A 46 -82.05 -53.14 -2.21
CA LEU A 46 -80.65 -53.39 -2.58
C LEU A 46 -80.13 -52.33 -3.56
N ALA A 47 -80.93 -51.94 -4.55
CA ALA A 47 -80.57 -50.87 -5.48
C ALA A 47 -80.42 -49.52 -4.77
N LEU A 48 -81.34 -49.20 -3.84
CA LEU A 48 -81.27 -48.00 -3.01
C LEU A 48 -80.03 -48.03 -2.11
N ALA A 49 -79.73 -49.16 -1.47
CA ALA A 49 -78.55 -49.33 -0.64
C ALA A 49 -77.26 -49.14 -1.46
N ALA A 50 -77.15 -49.77 -2.63
CA ALA A 50 -76.00 -49.61 -3.52
C ALA A 50 -75.81 -48.16 -3.97
N ALA A 51 -76.90 -47.45 -4.29
CA ALA A 51 -76.86 -46.03 -4.63
C ALA A 51 -76.42 -45.17 -3.43
N LEU A 52 -76.88 -45.48 -2.22
CA LEU A 52 -76.50 -44.75 -1.00
C LEU A 52 -75.06 -45.04 -0.54
N PHE A 53 -74.57 -46.25 -0.74
CA PHE A 53 -73.18 -46.63 -0.48
C PHE A 53 -72.19 -46.01 -1.47
N ASN A 54 -72.67 -45.67 -2.69
CA ASN A 54 -71.93 -44.95 -3.73
C ASN A 54 -70.48 -45.48 -3.92
N PRO A 55 -70.30 -46.70 -4.45
CA PRO A 55 -68.98 -47.27 -4.70
C PRO A 55 -68.27 -46.51 -5.83
N VAL A 56 -67.07 -45.99 -5.54
CA VAL A 56 -66.23 -45.26 -6.50
C VAL A 56 -65.01 -46.11 -6.86
N PHE A 57 -64.75 -46.26 -8.16
CA PHE A 57 -63.54 -46.88 -8.68
C PHE A 57 -62.44 -45.84 -8.79
N LEU A 58 -61.37 -45.99 -8.01
CA LEU A 58 -60.23 -45.08 -8.06
C LEU A 58 -59.07 -45.73 -8.83
N ASN A 59 -58.60 -45.07 -9.89
CA ASN A 59 -57.35 -45.42 -10.56
C ASN A 59 -56.27 -44.45 -10.10
N GLU A 60 -55.33 -44.92 -9.30
CA GLU A 60 -54.22 -44.10 -8.82
C GLU A 60 -53.02 -44.22 -9.77
N GLU A 61 -52.77 -43.18 -10.57
CA GLU A 61 -51.54 -43.02 -11.35
C GLU A 61 -50.51 -42.24 -10.54
N ARG A 62 -49.38 -42.89 -10.22
CA ARG A 62 -48.25 -42.26 -9.52
C ARG A 62 -47.07 -42.14 -10.47
N GLU A 63 -46.63 -40.90 -10.73
CA GLU A 63 -45.35 -40.65 -11.39
C GLU A 63 -44.26 -40.38 -10.34
N PRO A 64 -43.24 -41.24 -10.22
CA PRO A 64 -42.13 -40.98 -9.31
C PRO A 64 -41.30 -39.80 -9.82
N LEU A 65 -41.11 -38.80 -8.97
CA LEU A 65 -40.25 -37.65 -9.27
C LEU A 65 -38.79 -38.08 -9.32
N LYS A 66 -38.03 -37.55 -10.27
CA LYS A 66 -36.58 -37.78 -10.37
C LYS A 66 -35.83 -37.08 -9.24
N SER A 67 -34.88 -37.79 -8.65
CA SER A 67 -33.93 -37.23 -7.68
C SER A 67 -32.82 -36.46 -8.41
N VAL A 68 -32.43 -35.30 -7.90
CA VAL A 68 -31.39 -34.45 -8.49
C VAL A 68 -30.04 -34.78 -7.86
N VAL A 69 -29.03 -35.01 -8.69
CA VAL A 69 -27.64 -35.23 -8.27
C VAL A 69 -26.77 -34.10 -8.86
N ALA A 70 -26.05 -33.38 -8.01
CA ALA A 70 -25.14 -32.33 -8.44
C ALA A 70 -23.73 -32.89 -8.68
N LEU A 71 -23.15 -32.58 -9.84
CA LEU A 71 -21.74 -32.76 -10.16
C LEU A 71 -21.09 -31.38 -10.11
N VAL A 72 -20.33 -31.09 -9.06
CA VAL A 72 -19.61 -29.82 -8.90
C VAL A 72 -18.17 -30.02 -9.37
N VAL A 73 -17.76 -29.25 -10.35
CA VAL A 73 -16.45 -29.36 -11.00
C VAL A 73 -15.64 -28.13 -10.67
N ASP A 74 -14.52 -28.34 -9.98
CA ASP A 74 -13.55 -27.29 -9.71
C ASP A 74 -12.78 -26.95 -11.00
N ARG A 75 -12.75 -25.66 -11.34
CA ARG A 75 -12.04 -25.05 -12.47
C ARG A 75 -11.20 -23.86 -12.01
N SER A 76 -10.80 -23.85 -10.74
CA SER A 76 -9.87 -22.87 -10.18
C SER A 76 -8.47 -23.02 -10.80
N GLN A 77 -7.61 -22.00 -10.61
CA GLN A 77 -6.24 -22.00 -11.15
C GLN A 77 -5.39 -23.19 -10.65
N SER A 78 -5.71 -23.78 -9.49
CA SER A 78 -5.00 -24.96 -9.00
C SER A 78 -5.31 -26.24 -9.78
N GLN A 79 -6.41 -26.25 -10.55
CA GLN A 79 -6.77 -27.34 -11.47
C GLN A 79 -6.02 -27.26 -12.82
N ASP A 80 -5.36 -26.15 -13.12
CA ASP A 80 -4.53 -25.99 -14.32
C ASP A 80 -3.11 -26.57 -14.13
N ILE A 81 -2.79 -27.04 -12.92
CA ILE A 81 -1.45 -27.54 -12.59
C ILE A 81 -1.31 -29.02 -12.98
N GLY A 82 -0.28 -29.32 -13.77
CA GLY A 82 0.04 -30.69 -14.18
C GLY A 82 -1.06 -31.34 -15.04
N ASP A 83 -1.42 -32.59 -14.72
CA ASP A 83 -2.45 -33.36 -15.43
C ASP A 83 -3.86 -33.20 -14.83
N ARG A 84 -4.05 -32.33 -13.83
CA ARG A 84 -5.30 -32.21 -13.06
C ARG A 84 -6.50 -31.85 -13.94
N THR A 85 -6.35 -30.92 -14.89
CA THR A 85 -7.43 -30.57 -15.83
C THR A 85 -7.94 -31.79 -16.59
N LYS A 86 -7.02 -32.62 -17.07
CA LYS A 86 -7.34 -33.84 -17.83
C LYS A 86 -8.01 -34.87 -16.93
N GLN A 87 -7.51 -35.07 -15.71
CA GLN A 87 -8.14 -35.97 -14.72
C GLN A 87 -9.57 -35.52 -14.39
N THR A 88 -9.78 -34.21 -14.20
CA THR A 88 -11.09 -33.61 -13.92
C THR A 88 -12.06 -33.83 -15.08
N ASP A 89 -11.62 -33.61 -16.32
CA ASP A 89 -12.45 -33.83 -17.52
C ASP A 89 -12.81 -35.31 -17.71
N GLU A 90 -11.84 -36.21 -17.53
CA GLU A 90 -12.07 -37.66 -17.62
C GLU A 90 -13.01 -38.16 -16.53
N ALA A 91 -12.86 -37.66 -15.29
CA ALA A 91 -13.74 -37.98 -14.17
C ALA A 91 -15.16 -37.47 -14.41
N LEU A 92 -15.32 -36.22 -14.89
CA LEU A 92 -16.61 -35.63 -15.23
C LEU A 92 -17.34 -36.45 -16.30
N ALA A 93 -16.66 -36.76 -17.40
CA ALA A 93 -17.24 -37.54 -18.49
C ALA A 93 -17.63 -38.96 -18.01
N GLY A 94 -16.78 -39.60 -17.21
CA GLY A 94 -17.04 -40.91 -16.62
C GLY A 94 -18.24 -40.92 -15.68
N LEU A 95 -18.39 -39.89 -14.83
CA LEU A 95 -19.52 -39.74 -13.92
C LEU A 95 -20.83 -39.46 -14.66
N GLN A 96 -20.83 -38.55 -15.64
CA GLN A 96 -22.00 -38.28 -16.48
C GLN A 96 -22.47 -39.57 -17.19
N GLN A 97 -21.54 -40.35 -17.74
CA GLN A 97 -21.88 -41.60 -18.42
C GLN A 97 -22.49 -42.64 -17.47
N ARG A 98 -21.95 -42.77 -16.25
CA ARG A 98 -22.44 -43.74 -15.24
C ARG A 98 -23.79 -43.32 -14.67
N LEU A 99 -23.95 -42.06 -14.30
CA LEU A 99 -25.20 -41.53 -13.74
C LEU A 99 -26.32 -41.49 -14.80
N GLY A 100 -26.00 -41.18 -16.06
CA GLY A 100 -26.96 -41.17 -17.16
C GLY A 100 -27.60 -42.53 -17.48
N ARG A 101 -27.02 -43.64 -17.01
CA ARG A 101 -27.63 -44.99 -17.12
C ARG A 101 -28.88 -45.14 -16.25
N PHE A 102 -29.04 -44.29 -15.23
CA PHE A 102 -30.13 -44.36 -14.27
C PHE A 102 -31.17 -43.27 -14.56
N LYS A 103 -32.31 -43.65 -15.15
CA LYS A 103 -33.39 -42.71 -15.52
C LYS A 103 -34.08 -42.02 -14.33
N GLN A 104 -33.83 -42.50 -13.12
CA GLN A 104 -34.33 -41.95 -11.85
C GLN A 104 -33.57 -40.71 -11.37
N PHE A 105 -32.40 -40.42 -11.94
CA PHE A 105 -31.58 -39.25 -11.58
C PHE A 105 -31.65 -38.16 -12.65
N ASP A 106 -31.69 -36.92 -12.17
CA ASP A 106 -31.48 -35.71 -12.95
C ASP A 106 -30.11 -35.14 -12.57
N VAL A 107 -29.15 -35.21 -13.50
CA VAL A 107 -27.75 -34.87 -13.21
C VAL A 107 -27.51 -33.42 -13.61
N ARG A 108 -27.16 -32.59 -12.64
CA ARG A 108 -26.81 -31.18 -12.85
C ARG A 108 -25.32 -30.99 -12.72
N VAL A 109 -24.68 -30.47 -13.78
CA VAL A 109 -23.25 -30.16 -13.76
C VAL A 109 -23.09 -28.67 -13.51
N VAL A 110 -22.27 -28.33 -12.51
CA VAL A 110 -21.94 -26.96 -12.15
C VAL A 110 -20.44 -26.82 -12.12
N GLU A 111 -19.90 -25.94 -12.95
CA GLU A 111 -18.48 -25.57 -12.87
C GLU A 111 -18.31 -24.40 -11.91
N ALA A 112 -17.31 -24.49 -11.02
CA ALA A 112 -16.99 -23.48 -10.02
C ALA A 112 -15.50 -23.09 -10.09
N GLY A 113 -15.10 -21.96 -9.53
CA GLY A 113 -13.69 -21.54 -9.45
C GLY A 113 -13.16 -20.71 -10.63
N LYS A 114 -13.92 -20.55 -11.74
CA LYS A 114 -13.63 -19.54 -12.78
C LYS A 114 -14.12 -18.17 -12.31
N SER A 115 -13.24 -17.35 -11.74
CA SER A 115 -13.56 -15.93 -11.52
C SER A 115 -13.30 -15.13 -12.79
N GLU A 116 -14.31 -14.44 -13.33
CA GLU A 116 -14.15 -13.49 -14.45
C GLU A 116 -13.59 -12.13 -14.00
N ALA A 117 -13.56 -11.86 -12.69
CA ALA A 117 -13.10 -10.60 -12.13
C ALA A 117 -11.72 -10.74 -11.48
N ALA A 118 -10.74 -10.00 -12.00
CA ALA A 118 -9.34 -10.02 -11.60
C ALA A 118 -9.03 -9.32 -10.25
N GLU A 119 -10.04 -9.01 -9.42
CA GLU A 119 -9.87 -8.05 -8.31
C GLU A 119 -10.08 -8.56 -6.88
N GLU A 120 -10.46 -9.82 -6.64
CA GLU A 120 -10.45 -10.36 -5.27
C GLU A 120 -9.81 -11.75 -5.24
N ARG A 121 -9.17 -12.04 -4.10
CA ARG A 121 -8.45 -13.29 -3.81
C ARG A 121 -9.15 -14.47 -4.48
N THR A 122 -8.43 -15.20 -5.33
CA THR A 122 -8.93 -16.40 -6.01
C THR A 122 -9.27 -17.47 -4.97
N GLU A 123 -10.46 -17.38 -4.38
CA GLU A 123 -10.98 -18.35 -3.41
C GLU A 123 -11.79 -19.41 -4.17
N THR A 124 -11.44 -20.68 -3.95
CA THR A 124 -12.19 -21.82 -4.50
C THR A 124 -13.44 -22.05 -3.64
N ARG A 125 -14.60 -21.60 -4.13
CA ARG A 125 -15.90 -21.72 -3.44
C ARG A 125 -16.79 -22.79 -4.08
N LEU A 126 -16.73 -24.02 -3.58
CA LEU A 126 -17.49 -25.16 -4.14
C LEU A 126 -18.83 -25.37 -3.43
N PHE A 127 -18.93 -25.05 -2.14
CA PHE A 127 -20.18 -25.19 -1.39
C PHE A 127 -21.20 -24.14 -1.79
N GLY A 128 -20.77 -22.91 -2.08
CA GLY A 128 -21.65 -21.88 -2.66
C GLY A 128 -22.20 -22.29 -4.03
N ALA A 129 -21.39 -22.93 -4.87
CA ALA A 129 -21.84 -23.47 -6.15
C ALA A 129 -22.82 -24.64 -5.97
N LEU A 130 -22.60 -25.49 -4.97
CA LEU A 130 -23.51 -26.57 -4.60
C LEU A 130 -24.87 -26.05 -4.15
N GLU A 131 -24.90 -25.06 -3.26
CA GLU A 131 -26.15 -24.41 -2.80
C GLU A 131 -26.89 -23.77 -3.97
N GLY A 132 -26.17 -23.10 -4.86
CA GLY A 132 -26.71 -22.57 -6.10
C GLY A 132 -27.37 -23.63 -6.97
N ALA A 133 -26.77 -24.82 -7.08
CA ALA A 133 -27.28 -25.95 -7.86
C ALA A 133 -28.62 -26.52 -7.35
N PHE A 134 -28.90 -26.35 -6.05
CA PHE A 134 -30.10 -26.88 -5.38
C PHE A 134 -31.12 -25.82 -4.99
N ARG A 135 -30.89 -24.53 -5.29
CA ARG A 135 -31.76 -23.43 -4.87
C ARG A 135 -33.22 -23.56 -5.35
N ASP A 136 -33.43 -24.18 -6.50
CA ASP A 136 -34.74 -24.47 -7.11
C ASP A 136 -35.20 -25.93 -6.91
N VAL A 137 -34.49 -26.72 -6.11
CA VAL A 137 -34.77 -28.13 -5.87
C VAL A 137 -35.37 -28.33 -4.47
N PRO A 138 -36.58 -28.91 -4.34
CA PRO A 138 -37.14 -29.27 -3.04
C PRO A 138 -36.22 -30.26 -2.28
N PRO A 139 -36.06 -30.14 -0.95
CA PRO A 139 -35.16 -31.00 -0.18
C PRO A 139 -35.43 -32.51 -0.34
N SER A 140 -36.69 -32.90 -0.52
CA SER A 140 -37.10 -34.30 -0.75
C SER A 140 -36.64 -34.89 -2.09
N ARG A 141 -36.18 -34.07 -3.02
CA ARG A 141 -35.66 -34.49 -4.34
C ARG A 141 -34.14 -34.52 -4.39
N ILE A 142 -33.42 -34.06 -3.37
CA ILE A 142 -31.96 -34.06 -3.38
C ILE A 142 -31.46 -35.50 -3.21
N GLY A 143 -30.80 -36.03 -4.25
CA GLY A 143 -30.25 -37.39 -4.26
C GLY A 143 -28.81 -37.49 -3.74
N GLY A 144 -28.06 -36.38 -3.81
CA GLY A 144 -26.66 -36.31 -3.38
C GLY A 144 -25.82 -35.39 -4.25
N ALA A 145 -24.53 -35.31 -3.96
CA ALA A 145 -23.58 -34.50 -4.72
C ALA A 145 -22.21 -35.17 -4.83
N ILE A 146 -21.52 -34.92 -5.94
CA ILE A 146 -20.14 -35.35 -6.18
C ILE A 146 -19.34 -34.12 -6.57
N MET A 147 -18.28 -33.83 -5.82
CA MET A 147 -17.31 -32.77 -6.08
C MET A 147 -16.06 -33.34 -6.74
N ILE A 148 -15.53 -32.67 -7.75
CA ILE A 148 -14.22 -32.99 -8.36
C ILE A 148 -13.32 -31.79 -8.09
N THR A 149 -12.29 -31.96 -7.26
CA THR A 149 -11.41 -30.87 -6.77
C THR A 149 -10.04 -31.43 -6.36
N ASP A 150 -9.07 -30.57 -6.05
CA ASP A 150 -7.77 -30.96 -5.48
C ASP A 150 -7.79 -31.03 -3.95
N GLY A 151 -8.93 -30.68 -3.33
CA GLY A 151 -9.15 -30.77 -1.89
C GLY A 151 -9.02 -29.44 -1.15
N GLU A 152 -8.52 -28.39 -1.80
CA GLU A 152 -8.32 -27.07 -1.20
C GLU A 152 -9.53 -26.15 -1.44
N VAL A 153 -10.57 -26.35 -0.62
CA VAL A 153 -11.85 -25.64 -0.73
C VAL A 153 -11.97 -24.60 0.39
N HIS A 154 -12.12 -23.32 0.03
CA HIS A 154 -12.06 -22.20 0.97
C HIS A 154 -13.37 -21.96 1.72
N ASP A 155 -14.50 -22.41 1.16
CA ASP A 155 -15.83 -22.32 1.77
C ASP A 155 -16.30 -23.64 2.41
N ALA A 156 -15.37 -24.60 2.60
CA ALA A 156 -15.67 -25.83 3.30
C ALA A 156 -16.03 -25.55 4.77
N PRO A 157 -17.16 -26.10 5.29
CA PRO A 157 -17.51 -25.94 6.69
C PRO A 157 -16.47 -26.61 7.60
N PRO A 158 -16.20 -26.08 8.81
CA PRO A 158 -15.20 -26.61 9.74
C PRO A 158 -15.59 -27.97 10.40
N GLY A 159 -16.40 -28.78 9.73
CA GLY A 159 -16.93 -30.06 10.23
C GLY A 159 -17.77 -30.77 9.17
N ALA A 160 -18.64 -31.69 9.60
CA ALA A 160 -19.58 -32.33 8.68
C ALA A 160 -20.54 -31.28 8.08
N PRO A 161 -20.65 -31.18 6.75
CA PRO A 161 -21.57 -30.23 6.12
C PRO A 161 -23.02 -30.58 6.51
N ASP A 162 -23.84 -29.55 6.78
CA ASP A 162 -25.28 -29.69 7.01
C ASP A 162 -26.01 -29.95 5.69
N PHE A 163 -25.68 -31.09 5.08
CA PHE A 163 -26.20 -31.54 3.80
C PHE A 163 -26.91 -32.87 4.01
N ASN A 164 -28.24 -32.85 3.90
CA ASN A 164 -29.12 -34.00 4.18
C ASN A 164 -29.11 -35.08 3.07
N ALA A 165 -28.00 -35.24 2.35
CA ALA A 165 -27.81 -36.25 1.31
C ALA A 165 -26.32 -36.67 1.22
N PRO A 166 -26.00 -37.78 0.54
CA PRO A 166 -24.61 -38.22 0.37
C PRO A 166 -23.78 -37.18 -0.40
N LEU A 167 -22.64 -36.81 0.15
CA LEU A 167 -21.63 -35.98 -0.49
C LEU A 167 -20.35 -36.80 -0.70
N HIS A 168 -19.89 -36.88 -1.94
CA HIS A 168 -18.65 -37.55 -2.30
C HIS A 168 -17.68 -36.53 -2.92
N ALA A 169 -16.38 -36.72 -2.69
CA ALA A 169 -15.34 -35.95 -3.35
C ALA A 169 -14.41 -36.88 -4.12
N LEU A 170 -14.09 -36.51 -5.36
CA LEU A 170 -13.01 -37.09 -6.15
C LEU A 170 -11.85 -36.10 -6.14
N ILE A 171 -10.76 -36.53 -5.53
CA ILE A 171 -9.55 -35.70 -5.40
C ILE A 171 -8.66 -35.92 -6.62
N THR A 172 -8.35 -34.84 -7.33
CA THR A 172 -7.39 -34.82 -8.44
C THR A 172 -5.98 -34.54 -7.95
N GLY A 173 -4.98 -35.12 -8.61
CA GLY A 173 -3.58 -35.03 -8.21
C GLY A 173 -3.01 -36.40 -7.82
N ASN A 174 -1.93 -36.41 -7.05
CA ASN A 174 -1.32 -37.61 -6.51
C ASN A 174 -0.93 -37.47 -5.03
N ASP A 175 -0.81 -38.59 -4.32
CA ASP A 175 -0.54 -38.63 -2.87
C ASP A 175 0.89 -38.21 -2.47
N HIS A 176 1.76 -37.93 -3.44
CA HIS A 176 3.18 -37.62 -3.25
C HIS A 176 3.58 -36.26 -3.85
N GLU A 177 2.63 -35.33 -3.94
CA GLU A 177 2.89 -33.98 -4.44
C GLU A 177 3.71 -33.18 -3.42
N LYS A 178 4.74 -32.51 -3.93
CA LYS A 178 5.60 -31.60 -3.16
C LYS A 178 5.42 -30.18 -3.66
N ASP A 179 5.21 -29.25 -2.75
CA ASP A 179 5.15 -27.83 -3.05
C ASP A 179 5.86 -27.05 -1.94
N ARG A 180 6.74 -26.14 -2.33
CA ARG A 180 7.31 -25.17 -1.39
C ARG A 180 6.66 -23.81 -1.63
N ARG A 181 6.54 -23.07 -0.54
CA ARG A 181 5.97 -21.73 -0.56
C ARG A 181 6.77 -20.81 0.34
N ILE A 182 7.17 -19.67 -0.20
CA ILE A 182 7.73 -18.56 0.57
C ILE A 182 6.68 -17.47 0.78
N ARG A 183 6.64 -16.87 1.96
CA ARG A 183 5.75 -15.76 2.28
C ARG A 183 6.36 -14.84 3.34
N PHE A 184 6.06 -13.55 3.25
CA PHE A 184 6.31 -12.61 4.34
C PHE A 184 5.33 -12.82 5.49
N GLU A 185 5.84 -12.88 6.71
CA GLU A 185 5.03 -12.83 7.94
C GLU A 185 4.85 -11.39 8.41
N ASN A 186 5.92 -10.60 8.32
CA ASN A 186 5.91 -9.19 8.59
C ASN A 186 6.71 -8.45 7.51
N ALA A 187 6.02 -7.57 6.79
CA ALA A 187 6.60 -6.69 5.80
C ALA A 187 5.98 -5.30 5.99
N PRO A 188 6.67 -4.39 6.70
CA PRO A 188 6.21 -3.02 6.88
C PRO A 188 5.95 -2.33 5.53
N ARG A 189 4.89 -1.53 5.45
CA ARG A 189 4.57 -0.77 4.23
C ARG A 189 5.48 0.43 3.99
N PHE A 190 6.14 0.91 5.05
CA PHE A 190 7.00 2.10 5.00
C PHE A 190 8.37 1.78 5.59
N GLY A 191 9.41 2.33 4.97
CA GLY A 191 10.79 2.23 5.44
C GLY A 191 11.54 3.53 5.25
N LEU A 192 12.53 3.80 6.10
CA LEU A 192 13.40 4.98 5.94
C LEU A 192 14.45 4.68 4.87
N VAL A 193 14.61 5.61 3.92
CA VAL A 193 15.64 5.49 2.87
C VAL A 193 17.03 5.42 3.49
N GLY A 194 17.86 4.47 3.05
CA GLY A 194 19.24 4.30 3.52
C GLY A 194 19.40 3.67 4.91
N LYS A 195 18.30 3.41 5.63
CA LYS A 195 18.34 2.69 6.92
C LYS A 195 17.89 1.24 6.74
N PRO A 196 18.43 0.30 7.56
CA PRO A 196 17.98 -1.09 7.55
C PRO A 196 16.52 -1.17 8.02
N LEU A 197 15.71 -1.93 7.30
CA LEU A 197 14.32 -2.24 7.62
C LEU A 197 14.22 -3.71 8.03
N ASP A 198 13.68 -3.94 9.24
CA ASP A 198 13.43 -5.28 9.75
C ASP A 198 12.15 -5.88 9.14
N MET A 199 12.30 -7.06 8.56
CA MET A 199 11.25 -7.87 7.96
C MET A 199 11.33 -9.30 8.48
N THR A 200 10.27 -10.08 8.26
CA THR A 200 10.24 -11.49 8.66
C THR A 200 9.54 -12.32 7.60
N TYR A 201 10.11 -13.45 7.23
CA TYR A 201 9.56 -14.35 6.23
C TYR A 201 9.59 -15.80 6.71
N ARG A 202 8.82 -16.67 6.05
CA ARG A 202 8.79 -18.10 6.32
C ARG A 202 8.73 -18.88 5.01
N VAL A 203 9.49 -19.98 4.96
CA VAL A 203 9.41 -21.01 3.92
C VAL A 203 8.60 -22.17 4.47
N ILE A 204 7.60 -22.64 3.72
CA ILE A 204 6.68 -23.72 4.09
C ILE A 204 6.83 -24.82 3.01
N SER A 205 6.80 -26.08 3.42
CA SER A 205 6.77 -27.25 2.52
C SER A 205 5.54 -28.10 2.85
N THR A 206 4.99 -28.82 1.86
CA THR A 206 3.83 -29.71 2.04
C THR A 206 4.16 -30.91 2.93
N GLU A 207 5.40 -31.41 2.86
CA GLU A 207 5.90 -32.42 3.79
C GLU A 207 6.41 -31.74 5.08
N ASN A 208 6.48 -32.47 6.20
CA ASN A 208 7.22 -32.05 7.42
C ASN A 208 8.75 -32.04 7.17
N GLU A 209 9.15 -31.62 5.98
CA GLU A 209 10.51 -31.39 5.58
C GLU A 209 11.10 -30.29 6.46
N THR A 210 12.21 -30.64 7.09
CA THR A 210 12.99 -29.73 7.91
C THR A 210 14.39 -29.73 7.34
N GLY A 211 14.80 -28.60 6.77
CA GLY A 211 16.06 -28.49 6.05
C GLY A 211 16.38 -27.04 5.69
N PRO A 212 17.66 -26.75 5.38
CA PRO A 212 18.08 -25.45 4.90
C PRO A 212 17.64 -25.23 3.45
N VAL A 213 17.20 -24.03 3.13
CA VAL A 213 16.82 -23.57 1.79
C VAL A 213 17.44 -22.19 1.56
N ASP A 214 18.06 -22.01 0.40
CA ASP A 214 18.64 -20.73 0.00
C ASP A 214 17.54 -19.80 -0.53
N VAL A 215 17.47 -18.60 0.04
CA VAL A 215 16.51 -17.56 -0.31
C VAL A 215 17.26 -16.39 -0.92
N ARG A 216 17.03 -16.15 -2.21
CA ARG A 216 17.57 -14.99 -2.92
C ARG A 216 16.71 -13.77 -2.60
N VAL A 217 17.35 -12.71 -2.11
CA VAL A 217 16.71 -11.43 -1.76
C VAL A 217 17.09 -10.41 -2.82
N SER A 218 16.08 -9.82 -3.46
CA SER A 218 16.28 -8.78 -4.47
C SER A 218 15.50 -7.52 -4.12
N VAL A 219 16.09 -6.35 -4.37
CA VAL A 219 15.44 -5.04 -4.20
C VAL A 219 15.42 -4.33 -5.54
N ASN A 220 14.24 -3.98 -6.03
CA ASN A 220 14.03 -3.36 -7.34
C ASN A 220 14.69 -4.14 -8.51
N GLY A 221 14.78 -5.47 -8.37
CA GLY A 221 15.37 -6.37 -9.38
C GLY A 221 16.87 -6.60 -9.24
N GLU A 222 17.56 -5.93 -8.32
CA GLU A 222 18.97 -6.18 -8.02
C GLU A 222 19.09 -7.14 -6.83
N GLN A 223 19.85 -8.23 -6.98
CA GLN A 223 20.08 -9.18 -5.90
C GLN A 223 21.01 -8.55 -4.86
N VAL A 224 20.51 -8.38 -3.63
CA VAL A 224 21.25 -7.76 -2.52
C VAL A 224 21.85 -8.78 -1.58
N ALA A 225 21.22 -9.96 -1.42
CA ALA A 225 21.66 -10.98 -0.47
C ALA A 225 21.16 -12.39 -0.86
N VAL A 226 21.78 -13.41 -0.28
CA VAL A 226 21.30 -14.79 -0.25
C VAL A 226 21.26 -15.23 1.21
N GLU A 227 20.08 -15.53 1.71
CA GLU A 227 19.83 -15.93 3.09
C GLU A 227 19.62 -17.44 3.19
N HIS A 228 20.09 -18.07 4.27
CA HIS A 228 19.84 -19.48 4.54
C HIS A 228 18.65 -19.61 5.49
N ALA A 229 17.51 -20.05 4.95
CA ALA A 229 16.28 -20.24 5.70
C ALA A 229 16.09 -21.69 6.14
N THR A 230 15.44 -21.92 7.28
CA THR A 230 15.02 -23.25 7.71
C THR A 230 13.54 -23.41 7.44
N VAL A 231 13.16 -24.44 6.68
CA VAL A 231 11.74 -24.73 6.37
C VAL A 231 10.94 -24.87 7.67
N GLY A 232 9.78 -24.20 7.71
CA GLY A 232 8.85 -24.18 8.84
C GLY A 232 9.13 -23.11 9.90
N GLN A 233 10.29 -22.43 9.87
CA GLN A 233 10.66 -21.41 10.86
C GLN A 233 10.54 -19.98 10.31
N ALA A 234 10.20 -19.04 11.19
CA ALA A 234 10.24 -17.61 10.89
C ALA A 234 11.69 -17.13 10.89
N MET A 235 12.16 -16.61 9.76
CA MET A 235 13.52 -16.10 9.60
C MET A 235 13.50 -14.57 9.54
N PRO A 236 14.36 -13.88 10.31
CA PRO A 236 14.52 -12.43 10.20
C PRO A 236 15.18 -12.06 8.88
N LEU A 237 14.85 -10.88 8.36
CA LEU A 237 15.46 -10.31 7.17
C LEU A 237 15.67 -8.82 7.38
N GLN A 238 16.88 -8.33 7.10
CA GLN A 238 17.18 -6.90 7.08
C GLN A 238 17.46 -6.45 5.65
N VAL A 239 16.71 -5.46 5.18
CA VAL A 239 16.88 -4.88 3.85
C VAL A 239 17.01 -3.37 3.96
N THR A 240 17.99 -2.79 3.27
CA THR A 240 18.12 -1.33 3.18
C THR A 240 17.33 -0.81 1.97
N ILE A 241 16.45 0.17 2.19
CA ILE A 241 15.63 0.76 1.13
C ILE A 241 16.45 1.80 0.34
N PRO A 242 16.69 1.60 -0.98
CA PRO A 242 17.64 2.40 -1.74
C PRO A 242 17.11 3.79 -2.12
N GLY A 243 15.80 3.95 -2.31
CA GLY A 243 15.21 5.18 -2.82
C GLY A 243 13.88 5.54 -2.18
N ALA A 244 13.52 6.82 -2.27
CA ALA A 244 12.21 7.29 -1.86
C ALA A 244 11.12 6.83 -2.85
N GLY A 245 9.91 6.59 -2.35
CA GLY A 245 8.79 6.05 -3.14
C GLY A 245 8.74 4.53 -3.14
N ARG A 246 8.08 3.93 -4.14
CA ARG A 246 7.76 2.50 -4.12
C ARG A 246 8.99 1.64 -4.44
N ASN A 247 9.38 0.81 -3.49
CA ASN A 247 10.42 -0.21 -3.62
C ASN A 247 9.80 -1.60 -3.61
N ILE A 248 10.38 -2.50 -4.40
CA ILE A 248 9.93 -3.89 -4.52
C ILE A 248 10.98 -4.78 -3.88
N VAL A 249 10.61 -5.46 -2.79
CA VAL A 249 11.44 -6.50 -2.17
C VAL A 249 10.90 -7.86 -2.60
N GLU A 250 11.72 -8.63 -3.30
CA GLU A 250 11.41 -9.97 -3.78
C GLU A 250 12.25 -11.00 -3.02
N LEU A 251 11.60 -12.04 -2.55
CA LEU A 251 12.21 -13.26 -2.05
C LEU A 251 11.93 -14.39 -3.04
N ALA A 252 12.97 -15.12 -3.43
CA ALA A 252 12.84 -16.26 -4.33
C ALA A 252 13.61 -17.46 -3.79
N ILE A 253 13.01 -18.65 -3.87
CA ILE A 253 13.68 -19.93 -3.63
C ILE A 253 13.80 -20.71 -4.93
N ASP A 254 14.82 -21.55 -5.04
CA ASP A 254 15.03 -22.36 -6.23
C ASP A 254 14.08 -23.56 -6.25
N ARG A 255 13.64 -23.93 -7.46
CA ARG A 255 12.72 -25.04 -7.69
C ARG A 255 13.38 -26.36 -7.33
N GLU A 256 12.67 -27.20 -6.59
CA GLU A 256 13.11 -28.56 -6.26
C GLU A 256 12.63 -29.60 -7.29
N PRO A 257 13.42 -30.65 -7.59
CA PRO A 257 12.94 -31.76 -8.42
C PRO A 257 11.70 -32.43 -7.82
N GLY A 258 10.64 -32.54 -8.62
CA GLY A 258 9.35 -33.11 -8.18
C GLY A 258 8.37 -32.09 -7.61
N GLU A 259 8.74 -30.80 -7.57
CA GLU A 259 7.86 -29.73 -7.15
C GLU A 259 6.74 -29.43 -8.16
N LEU A 260 5.52 -29.30 -7.64
CA LEU A 260 4.28 -29.13 -8.39
C LEU A 260 4.26 -27.82 -9.20
N THR A 261 4.64 -26.70 -8.59
CA THR A 261 4.71 -25.39 -9.23
C THR A 261 5.85 -24.54 -8.68
N ASP A 262 6.41 -23.65 -9.50
CA ASP A 262 7.40 -22.65 -9.06
C ASP A 262 6.77 -21.29 -8.74
N THR A 263 5.47 -21.12 -8.97
CA THR A 263 4.75 -19.87 -8.70
C THR A 263 4.78 -19.51 -7.21
N ASN A 264 4.74 -20.52 -6.33
CA ASN A 264 4.75 -20.35 -4.88
C ASN A 264 6.16 -20.08 -4.31
N ASN A 265 7.19 -20.20 -5.14
CA ASN A 265 8.59 -20.01 -4.76
C ASN A 265 9.02 -18.54 -4.78
N ARG A 266 8.08 -17.60 -4.98
CA ARG A 266 8.34 -16.16 -4.96
C ARG A 266 7.37 -15.43 -4.05
N ALA A 267 7.90 -14.49 -3.28
CA ALA A 267 7.13 -13.56 -2.47
C ALA A 267 7.57 -12.12 -2.73
N ILE A 268 6.60 -11.23 -2.95
CA ILE A 268 6.86 -9.81 -3.24
C ILE A 268 6.22 -8.95 -2.14
N ALA A 269 7.01 -8.02 -1.60
CA ALA A 269 6.56 -6.96 -0.71
C ALA A 269 6.80 -5.60 -1.37
N LEU A 270 5.78 -4.74 -1.33
CA LEU A 270 5.87 -3.34 -1.77
C LEU A 270 6.10 -2.45 -0.55
N ILE A 271 7.17 -1.67 -0.57
CA ILE A 271 7.61 -0.84 0.55
C ILE A 271 7.80 0.59 0.05
N ASP A 272 7.07 1.54 0.63
CA ASP A 272 7.23 2.95 0.33
C ASP A 272 8.36 3.55 1.19
N GLY A 273 9.45 3.93 0.52
CA GLY A 273 10.59 4.62 1.10
C GLY A 273 10.22 6.07 1.43
N ILE A 274 10.25 6.42 2.71
CA ILE A 274 10.08 7.78 3.21
C ILE A 274 11.43 8.34 3.66
N ARG A 275 11.64 9.65 3.44
CA ARG A 275 12.86 10.33 3.92
C ARG A 275 12.65 10.83 5.35
N GLU A 276 13.75 10.92 6.08
CA GLU A 276 13.80 11.65 7.35
C GLU A 276 13.78 13.16 7.06
N ASN A 277 13.23 13.95 7.99
CA ASN A 277 13.22 15.41 7.83
C ASN A 277 14.63 15.97 8.00
N LEU A 278 15.02 16.87 7.09
CA LEU A 278 16.25 17.62 7.11
C LEU A 278 16.22 18.68 8.22
N ARG A 279 17.22 18.68 9.10
CA ARG A 279 17.29 19.60 10.23
C ARG A 279 18.13 20.82 9.88
N VAL A 280 17.50 21.99 9.88
CA VAL A 280 18.15 23.25 9.47
C VAL A 280 18.24 24.22 10.65
N LEU A 281 19.44 24.71 10.93
CA LEU A 281 19.69 25.76 11.92
C LEU A 281 19.84 27.12 11.22
N LEU A 282 18.89 28.02 11.41
CA LEU A 282 18.95 29.40 10.90
C LEU A 282 19.27 30.37 12.05
N VAL A 283 20.43 31.02 11.98
CA VAL A 283 20.86 32.03 12.97
C VAL A 283 20.99 33.39 12.31
N SER A 284 20.12 34.30 12.73
CA SER A 284 19.97 35.63 12.17
C SER A 284 20.61 36.66 13.09
N GLY A 285 21.59 37.42 12.60
CA GLY A 285 22.36 38.38 13.40
C GLY A 285 21.62 39.69 13.70
N GLU A 286 20.77 40.14 12.78
CA GLU A 286 19.97 41.36 12.92
C GLU A 286 18.58 41.17 12.28
N PRO A 287 17.48 41.67 12.89
CA PRO A 287 16.16 41.62 12.28
C PRO A 287 16.12 42.37 10.95
N HIS A 288 15.73 41.69 9.86
CA HIS A 288 15.58 42.32 8.54
C HIS A 288 14.49 41.64 7.69
N ALA A 289 14.16 42.24 6.54
CA ALA A 289 13.08 41.74 5.68
C ALA A 289 13.38 40.37 5.04
N GLY A 290 14.65 40.03 4.83
CA GLY A 290 15.07 38.74 4.26
C GLY A 290 14.97 37.57 5.22
N GLU A 291 15.07 37.80 6.53
CA GLU A 291 14.90 36.77 7.55
C GLU A 291 13.57 36.01 7.39
N ARG A 292 12.48 36.76 7.15
CA ARG A 292 11.14 36.19 6.92
C ARG A 292 11.09 35.36 5.63
N THR A 293 11.89 35.70 4.64
CA THR A 293 11.92 34.98 3.35
C THR A 293 12.52 33.58 3.55
N TRP A 294 13.67 33.48 4.21
CA TRP A 294 14.31 32.20 4.53
C TRP A 294 13.42 31.32 5.42
N ARG A 295 12.91 31.88 6.52
CA ARG A 295 12.02 31.15 7.43
C ARG A 295 10.76 30.66 6.75
N ASN A 296 10.10 31.50 5.96
CA ASN A 296 8.86 31.09 5.28
C ASN A 296 9.11 29.98 4.26
N LEU A 297 10.22 30.05 3.53
CA LEU A 297 10.61 29.01 2.59
C LEU A 297 10.86 27.68 3.29
N LEU A 298 11.73 27.68 4.30
CA LEU A 298 12.12 26.47 5.02
C LEU A 298 10.94 25.87 5.78
N LYS A 299 10.10 26.70 6.41
CA LYS A 299 8.89 26.23 7.10
C LYS A 299 7.80 25.73 6.15
N SER A 300 7.80 26.15 4.89
CA SER A 300 6.83 25.67 3.89
C SER A 300 7.19 24.29 3.32
N ASP A 301 8.42 23.84 3.56
CA ASP A 301 8.88 22.52 3.12
C ASP A 301 8.58 21.48 4.19
N ALA A 302 7.75 20.49 3.85
CA ALA A 302 7.36 19.44 4.79
C ALA A 302 8.54 18.51 5.15
N SER A 303 9.61 18.53 4.35
CA SER A 303 10.82 17.74 4.58
C SER A 303 11.83 18.45 5.49
N VAL A 304 11.54 19.65 6.01
CA VAL A 304 12.50 20.45 6.77
C VAL A 304 12.02 20.77 8.18
N ASP A 305 12.81 20.38 9.18
CA ASP A 305 12.67 20.78 10.57
C ASP A 305 13.56 22.00 10.86
N LEU A 306 12.95 23.19 10.92
CA LEU A 306 13.65 24.46 11.11
C LEU A 306 13.79 24.84 12.59
N VAL A 307 15.03 25.01 13.05
CA VAL A 307 15.38 25.69 14.30
C VAL A 307 15.87 27.09 13.96
N HIS A 308 15.17 28.12 14.43
CA HIS A 308 15.47 29.52 14.09
C HIS A 308 15.71 30.39 15.33
N PHE A 309 16.81 31.14 15.33
CA PHE A 309 17.13 32.13 16.35
C PHE A 309 17.50 33.47 15.71
N THR A 310 16.92 34.56 16.24
CA THR A 310 17.33 35.94 15.91
C THR A 310 18.01 36.55 17.13
N ILE A 311 19.22 37.08 16.95
CA ILE A 311 19.95 37.79 18.01
C ILE A 311 19.36 39.20 18.13
N LEU A 312 18.44 39.38 19.09
CA LEU A 312 17.73 40.65 19.29
C LEU A 312 18.55 41.71 20.03
N ARG A 313 19.56 41.30 20.82
CA ARG A 313 20.34 42.20 21.67
C ARG A 313 21.81 41.76 21.74
N PRO A 314 22.77 42.60 21.33
CA PRO A 314 24.19 42.36 21.57
C PRO A 314 24.52 42.40 23.08
N PRO A 315 25.47 41.57 23.58
CA PRO A 315 25.87 41.53 24.99
C PRO A 315 26.30 42.88 25.57
N GLU A 316 26.82 43.79 24.73
CA GLU A 316 27.30 45.12 25.11
C GLU A 316 26.16 46.09 25.51
N LYS A 317 24.92 45.83 25.10
CA LYS A 317 23.72 46.59 25.50
C LYS A 317 23.01 45.91 26.68
N GLN A 318 23.77 45.53 27.70
CA GLN A 318 23.22 45.03 28.96
C GLN A 318 22.57 46.20 29.73
N ASP A 319 21.24 46.20 29.78
CA ASP A 319 20.53 46.79 30.93
C ASP A 319 20.93 45.95 32.15
N GLY A 320 21.22 46.59 33.29
CA GLY A 320 21.56 45.92 34.55
C GLY A 320 20.43 45.07 35.16
N THR A 321 19.42 44.71 34.37
CA THR A 321 18.32 43.81 34.71
C THR A 321 18.83 42.36 34.76
N PRO A 322 18.60 41.63 35.86
CA PRO A 322 18.92 40.21 35.98
C PRO A 322 18.38 39.37 34.80
N ILE A 323 19.17 38.42 34.30
CA ILE A 323 18.83 37.60 33.11
C ILE A 323 17.51 36.81 33.29
N ASN A 324 17.18 36.43 34.53
CA ASN A 324 15.92 35.77 34.90
C ASN A 324 14.69 36.72 34.89
N GLU A 325 14.90 38.03 34.89
CA GLU A 325 13.86 39.05 34.79
C GLU A 325 13.66 39.57 33.36
N LEU A 326 14.58 39.23 32.45
CA LEU A 326 14.42 39.43 31.01
C LEU A 326 13.60 38.25 30.46
N SER A 327 12.45 38.51 29.81
CA SER A 327 11.65 37.47 29.13
C SER A 327 12.29 36.96 27.82
N LEU A 328 13.60 36.74 27.82
CA LEU A 328 14.40 36.28 26.69
C LEU A 328 14.97 34.90 27.02
N ILE A 329 14.67 33.90 26.20
CA ILE A 329 15.33 32.59 26.26
C ILE A 329 16.79 32.81 25.84
N ALA A 330 17.74 32.44 26.70
CA ALA A 330 19.16 32.55 26.38
C ALA A 330 19.47 31.70 25.14
N PHE A 331 20.31 32.23 24.24
CA PHE A 331 20.72 31.49 23.05
C PHE A 331 21.56 30.27 23.46
N PRO A 332 21.10 29.02 23.18
CA PRO A 332 21.73 27.82 23.71
C PRO A 332 22.95 27.41 22.87
N THR A 333 23.99 28.25 22.87
CA THR A 333 25.16 28.10 21.99
C THR A 333 25.86 26.76 22.14
N ARG A 334 26.05 26.27 23.37
CA ARG A 334 26.67 24.97 23.63
C ARG A 334 25.85 23.81 23.08
N GLU A 335 24.54 23.82 23.31
CA GLU A 335 23.67 22.75 22.83
C GLU A 335 23.68 22.70 21.29
N LEU A 336 23.58 23.86 20.63
CA LEU A 336 23.51 23.93 19.17
C LEU A 336 24.84 23.65 18.47
N PHE A 337 25.95 24.23 18.97
CA PHE A 337 27.25 24.23 18.26
C PHE A 337 28.28 23.27 18.85
N VAL A 338 27.95 22.52 19.91
CA VAL A 338 28.83 21.49 20.48
C VAL A 338 28.11 20.16 20.55
N GLU A 339 26.94 20.11 21.19
CA GLU A 339 26.26 18.83 21.49
C GLU A 339 25.47 18.33 20.27
N LYS A 340 24.73 19.21 19.60
CA LYS A 340 23.82 18.89 18.49
C LYS A 340 24.30 19.38 17.13
N ILE A 341 25.54 19.85 16.99
CA ILE A 341 26.02 20.39 15.71
C ILE A 341 25.94 19.37 14.58
N LYS A 342 26.17 18.08 14.90
CA LYS A 342 26.09 16.94 13.95
C LYS A 342 24.67 16.54 13.58
N ASP A 343 23.68 17.00 14.33
CA ASP A 343 22.28 16.71 14.06
C ASP A 343 21.71 17.62 12.96
N PHE A 344 22.40 18.71 12.62
CA PHE A 344 21.94 19.64 11.60
C PHE A 344 22.55 19.29 10.25
N ASP A 345 21.71 19.18 9.23
CA ASP A 345 22.13 18.97 7.84
C ASP A 345 22.61 20.28 7.19
N LEU A 346 22.10 21.42 7.67
CA LEU A 346 22.48 22.75 7.18
C LEU A 346 22.45 23.80 8.30
N ILE A 347 23.53 24.58 8.38
CA ILE A 347 23.62 25.79 9.20
C ILE A 347 23.56 27.02 8.28
N ILE A 348 22.67 27.95 8.57
CA ILE A 348 22.51 29.21 7.82
C ILE A 348 22.83 30.38 8.73
N PHE A 349 23.84 31.16 8.37
CA PHE A 349 24.11 32.47 8.95
C PHE A 349 23.49 33.57 8.08
N ASP A 350 22.43 34.17 8.58
CA ASP A 350 21.74 35.29 7.93
C ASP A 350 22.15 36.61 8.59
N ARG A 351 22.91 37.42 7.85
CA ARG A 351 23.47 38.69 8.33
C ARG A 351 24.16 38.60 9.69
N TYR A 352 24.85 37.49 9.91
CA TYR A 352 25.49 37.20 11.18
C TYR A 352 26.85 37.88 11.29
N GLN A 353 27.17 38.38 12.49
CA GLN A 353 28.41 39.05 12.80
C GLN A 353 28.91 38.63 14.19
N HIS A 354 30.21 38.69 14.40
CA HIS A 354 30.83 38.37 15.67
C HIS A 354 30.58 39.49 16.69
N ARG A 355 29.71 39.24 17.68
CA ARG A 355 29.33 40.17 18.76
C ARG A 355 29.35 39.50 20.14
N ASP A 356 30.40 38.74 20.46
CA ASP A 356 30.59 38.01 21.74
C ASP A 356 29.47 37.03 22.16
N VAL A 357 28.46 36.80 21.31
CA VAL A 357 27.37 35.83 21.56
C VAL A 357 27.88 34.40 21.42
N LEU A 358 28.72 34.16 20.40
CA LEU A 358 29.29 32.84 20.12
C LEU A 358 30.79 32.86 20.48
N PRO A 359 31.27 31.99 21.40
CA PRO A 359 32.68 31.87 21.74
C PRO A 359 33.55 31.58 20.51
N ILE A 360 34.80 32.07 20.52
CA ILE A 360 35.72 31.93 19.38
C ILE A 360 35.95 30.45 18.98
N LEU A 361 36.00 29.57 19.98
CA LEU A 361 36.19 28.12 19.80
C LEU A 361 35.04 27.47 19.02
N TYR A 362 33.82 28.01 19.08
CA TYR A 362 32.68 27.37 18.40
C TYR A 362 32.70 27.63 16.89
N TYR A 363 33.37 28.70 16.43
CA TYR A 363 33.62 28.89 14.99
C TYR A 363 34.58 27.83 14.43
N ASP A 364 35.51 27.34 15.25
CA ASP A 364 36.40 26.23 14.88
C ASP A 364 35.60 24.93 14.71
N TYR A 365 34.69 24.63 15.65
CA TYR A 365 33.79 23.47 15.53
C TYR A 365 32.87 23.53 14.31
N ILE A 366 32.40 24.72 13.93
CA ILE A 366 31.61 24.89 12.70
C ILE A 366 32.49 24.61 11.47
N SER A 367 33.74 25.06 11.48
CA SER A 367 34.69 24.79 10.38
C SER A 367 34.97 23.30 10.24
N GLU A 368 35.21 22.62 11.36
CA GLU A 368 35.40 21.16 11.42
C GLU A 368 34.14 20.40 10.99
N TYR A 369 32.95 20.87 11.39
CA TYR A 369 31.66 20.31 10.96
C TYR A 369 31.51 20.35 9.44
N VAL A 370 31.84 21.48 8.81
CA VAL A 370 31.82 21.60 7.34
C VAL A 370 32.84 20.65 6.72
N GLU A 371 34.08 20.63 7.20
CA GLU A 371 35.13 19.76 6.66
C GLU A 371 34.74 18.27 6.69
N LYS A 372 34.01 17.86 7.73
CA LYS A 372 33.49 16.50 7.95
C LYS A 372 32.18 16.18 7.22
N GLY A 373 31.75 17.01 6.28
CA GLY A 373 30.59 16.71 5.43
C GLY A 373 29.35 17.54 5.69
N GLY A 374 29.37 18.43 6.70
CA GLY A 374 28.29 19.35 7.01
C GLY A 374 28.11 20.46 5.99
N ALA A 375 26.99 21.18 6.08
CA ALA A 375 26.65 22.24 5.13
C ALA A 375 26.50 23.61 5.80
N LEU A 376 27.04 24.64 5.15
CA LEU A 376 27.02 26.02 5.65
C LEU A 376 26.54 26.99 4.56
N LEU A 377 25.56 27.84 4.88
CA LEU A 377 25.14 28.95 4.03
C LEU A 377 25.35 30.28 4.73
N ILE A 378 25.94 31.24 4.02
CA ILE A 378 26.12 32.61 4.50
C ILE A 378 25.35 33.56 3.60
N ALA A 379 24.30 34.17 4.14
CA ALA A 379 23.64 35.30 3.50
C ALA A 379 24.26 36.58 4.05
N ALA A 380 25.23 37.13 3.32
CA ALA A 380 26.04 38.26 3.75
C ALA A 380 25.33 39.60 3.49
N GLY A 381 25.30 40.45 4.51
CA GLY A 381 24.98 41.87 4.41
C GLY A 381 26.20 42.75 4.69
N PRO A 382 26.00 44.07 4.91
CA PRO A 382 27.07 45.04 5.15
C PRO A 382 28.03 44.66 6.30
N GLU A 383 27.52 43.98 7.33
CA GLU A 383 28.28 43.53 8.48
C GLU A 383 29.43 42.56 8.12
N TYR A 384 29.33 41.83 7.01
CA TYR A 384 30.40 40.96 6.54
C TYR A 384 31.62 41.75 6.05
N ALA A 385 31.43 42.99 5.59
CA ALA A 385 32.51 43.90 5.21
C ALA A 385 33.08 44.69 6.41
N GLY A 386 32.46 44.60 7.59
CA GLY A 386 32.87 45.35 8.79
C GLY A 386 33.98 44.68 9.61
N GLU A 387 34.38 45.36 10.70
CA GLU A 387 35.38 44.84 11.66
C GLU A 387 34.87 43.65 12.49
N SER A 388 33.55 43.55 12.69
CA SER A 388 32.89 42.42 13.38
C SER A 388 32.59 41.23 12.45
N SER A 389 33.22 41.16 11.28
CA SER A 389 32.96 40.10 10.31
C SER A 389 33.35 38.72 10.84
N ILE A 390 32.52 37.71 10.53
CA ILE A 390 32.85 36.30 10.78
C ILE A 390 34.10 35.84 10.04
N ALA A 391 34.54 36.55 9.00
CA ALA A 391 35.79 36.26 8.31
C ALA A 391 37.04 36.54 9.18
N ARG A 392 36.90 37.20 10.33
CA ARG A 392 37.97 37.46 11.30
C ARG A 392 37.97 36.46 12.46
N THR A 393 37.22 35.38 12.34
CA THR A 393 37.19 34.26 13.31
C THR A 393 37.79 33.00 12.67
N PRO A 394 38.01 31.90 13.42
CA PRO A 394 38.43 30.62 12.85
C PRO A 394 37.54 30.10 11.71
N LEU A 395 36.31 30.60 11.58
CA LEU A 395 35.40 30.25 10.49
C LEU A 395 35.98 30.57 9.11
N MET A 396 36.97 31.46 9.01
CA MET A 396 37.64 31.82 7.77
C MET A 396 38.11 30.63 6.94
N ALA A 397 38.47 29.50 7.58
CA ALA A 397 38.89 28.28 6.88
C ALA A 397 37.77 27.62 6.05
N ALA A 398 36.50 27.80 6.45
CA ALA A 398 35.34 27.28 5.73
C ALA A 398 34.74 28.29 4.73
N LEU A 399 35.18 29.55 4.73
CA LEU A 399 34.59 30.59 3.88
C LEU A 399 35.11 30.49 2.43
N PRO A 400 34.24 30.57 1.41
CA PRO A 400 34.65 30.54 0.01
C PRO A 400 35.22 31.87 -0.50
N ALA A 401 35.16 32.95 0.26
CA ALA A 401 35.77 34.22 -0.11
C ALA A 401 36.02 35.08 1.13
N MET A 402 36.89 36.08 1.02
CA MET A 402 37.19 37.03 2.10
C MET A 402 36.64 38.43 1.79
N PRO A 403 36.19 39.21 2.78
CA PRO A 403 35.67 40.55 2.54
C PRO A 403 36.77 41.53 2.13
N THR A 404 36.44 42.43 1.21
CA THR A 404 37.31 43.56 0.81
C THR A 404 37.14 44.79 1.69
N GLY A 405 36.08 44.83 2.51
CA GLY A 405 35.63 46.02 3.23
C GLY A 405 34.69 46.92 2.41
N GLU A 406 34.48 46.64 1.12
CA GLU A 406 33.61 47.44 0.26
C GLU A 406 32.16 46.95 0.27
N VAL A 407 31.22 47.89 0.33
CA VAL A 407 29.79 47.67 0.07
C VAL A 407 29.40 48.49 -1.15
N VAL A 408 28.90 47.83 -2.19
CA VAL A 408 28.51 48.47 -3.44
C VAL A 408 27.00 48.66 -3.47
N ASP A 409 26.54 49.89 -3.19
CA ASP A 409 25.13 50.27 -3.29
C ASP A 409 24.81 50.87 -4.68
N LYS A 410 24.47 50.01 -5.64
CA LYS A 410 24.16 50.37 -7.03
C LYS A 410 23.07 49.43 -7.57
N ALA A 411 22.15 49.94 -8.38
CA ALA A 411 21.12 49.11 -9.01
C ALA A 411 21.73 48.16 -10.06
N PHE A 412 21.42 46.87 -9.98
CA PHE A 412 21.82 45.85 -10.95
C PHE A 412 20.76 44.77 -11.10
N TYR A 413 20.73 44.11 -12.25
CA TYR A 413 20.04 42.83 -12.41
C TYR A 413 21.01 41.72 -12.02
N PRO A 414 20.67 40.86 -11.04
CA PRO A 414 21.40 39.62 -10.83
C PRO A 414 21.52 38.85 -12.14
N ARG A 415 22.67 38.25 -12.44
CA ARG A 415 22.89 37.49 -13.68
C ARG A 415 23.59 36.18 -13.40
N LEU A 416 23.28 35.17 -14.19
CA LEU A 416 24.05 33.92 -14.16
C LEU A 416 25.42 34.14 -14.82
N THR A 417 26.43 33.45 -14.30
CA THR A 417 27.71 33.26 -15.01
C THR A 417 27.56 32.14 -16.03
N GLU A 418 28.56 31.94 -16.90
CA GLU A 418 28.57 30.79 -17.82
C GLU A 418 28.48 29.46 -17.08
N LEU A 419 29.13 29.38 -15.92
CA LEU A 419 29.06 28.24 -15.00
C LEU A 419 27.66 28.09 -14.40
N GLY A 420 27.07 29.18 -13.91
CA GLY A 420 25.70 29.18 -13.35
C GLY A 420 24.62 28.78 -14.35
N GLN A 421 24.83 28.97 -15.65
CA GLN A 421 23.88 28.47 -16.65
C GLN A 421 23.83 26.93 -16.70
N ARG A 422 24.88 26.24 -16.24
CA ARG A 422 25.00 24.78 -16.24
C ARG A 422 24.84 24.17 -14.84
N HIS A 423 25.19 24.92 -13.80
CA HIS A 423 25.17 24.44 -12.42
C HIS A 423 23.76 24.04 -11.95
N PRO A 424 23.56 22.89 -11.28
CA PRO A 424 22.23 22.42 -10.87
C PRO A 424 21.40 23.43 -10.08
N VAL A 425 22.06 24.24 -9.24
CA VAL A 425 21.40 25.26 -8.42
C VAL A 425 20.73 26.36 -9.26
N THR A 426 21.35 26.76 -10.36
CA THR A 426 20.96 27.96 -11.12
C THR A 426 20.53 27.69 -12.56
N ARG A 427 20.77 26.48 -13.09
CA ARG A 427 20.35 26.05 -14.42
C ARG A 427 18.82 26.07 -14.55
N GLY A 428 18.33 26.73 -15.60
CA GLY A 428 16.90 26.74 -15.92
C GLY A 428 16.05 27.46 -14.87
N LEU A 429 16.60 28.44 -14.15
CA LEU A 429 15.80 29.34 -13.32
C LEU A 429 14.82 30.13 -14.20
N ASP A 430 13.57 30.26 -13.75
CA ASP A 430 12.55 30.99 -14.50
C ASP A 430 12.98 32.43 -14.77
N GLY A 431 12.88 32.87 -16.02
CA GLY A 431 13.26 34.22 -16.44
C GLY A 431 14.76 34.46 -16.66
N SER A 432 15.61 33.42 -16.50
CA SER A 432 17.07 33.52 -16.75
C SER A 432 17.47 33.60 -18.23
N ALA A 433 16.60 33.18 -19.15
CA ALA A 433 16.94 32.99 -20.57
C ALA A 433 16.96 34.29 -21.42
N THR A 434 16.64 35.46 -20.83
CA THR A 434 16.62 36.75 -21.53
C THR A 434 17.68 37.70 -20.96
N GLU A 435 18.12 38.70 -21.74
CA GLU A 435 18.99 39.77 -21.27
C GLU A 435 18.33 41.14 -21.50
N PRO A 436 18.07 41.95 -20.45
CA PRO A 436 18.24 41.61 -19.04
C PRO A 436 17.33 40.44 -18.62
N PRO A 437 17.72 39.67 -17.58
CA PRO A 437 16.86 38.64 -17.01
C PRO A 437 15.50 39.22 -16.61
N ARG A 438 14.44 38.42 -16.69
CA ARG A 438 13.09 38.81 -16.23
C ARG A 438 12.97 38.77 -14.71
N TRP A 439 13.94 39.38 -14.04
CA TRP A 439 14.06 39.48 -12.61
C TRP A 439 14.09 40.94 -12.22
N SER A 440 13.70 41.24 -10.99
CA SER A 440 13.86 42.59 -10.49
C SER A 440 15.26 42.91 -10.05
N ARG A 441 15.55 44.21 -10.01
CA ARG A 441 16.86 44.73 -9.64
C ARG A 441 17.11 44.55 -8.15
N TRP A 442 18.37 44.28 -7.83
CA TRP A 442 18.93 44.46 -6.50
C TRP A 442 19.79 45.72 -6.50
N PHE A 443 20.12 46.19 -5.31
CA PHE A 443 20.79 47.46 -5.09
C PHE A 443 22.08 47.32 -4.28
N ARG A 444 22.37 46.14 -3.73
CA ARG A 444 23.56 45.92 -2.89
C ARG A 444 24.32 44.67 -3.26
N THR A 445 25.64 44.80 -3.38
CA THR A 445 26.59 43.69 -3.47
C THR A 445 27.69 43.88 -2.44
N ILE A 446 28.01 42.84 -1.69
CA ILE A 446 29.11 42.83 -0.73
C ILE A 446 30.40 42.47 -1.46
N GLY A 447 31.43 43.31 -1.33
CA GLY A 447 32.70 43.13 -2.02
C GLY A 447 33.54 42.03 -1.37
N VAL A 448 33.94 41.03 -2.16
CA VAL A 448 34.87 39.98 -1.74
C VAL A 448 36.08 39.89 -2.64
N GLN A 449 37.16 39.32 -2.11
CA GLN A 449 38.41 39.01 -2.79
C GLN A 449 38.71 37.52 -2.70
N ASN A 450 39.52 37.05 -3.66
CA ASN A 450 39.97 35.66 -3.76
C ASN A 450 38.81 34.64 -3.65
N PRO A 451 37.81 34.71 -4.55
CA PRO A 451 36.73 33.73 -4.54
C PRO A 451 37.27 32.33 -4.86
N GLU A 452 36.95 31.39 -4.00
CA GLU A 452 37.19 29.95 -4.11
C GLU A 452 35.88 29.25 -4.51
N GLY A 453 36.00 28.10 -5.18
CA GLY A 453 34.86 27.36 -5.71
C GLY A 453 34.21 28.01 -6.93
N GLU A 454 32.90 27.84 -7.06
CA GLU A 454 32.11 28.18 -8.22
C GLU A 454 31.30 29.47 -8.04
N VAL A 455 31.64 30.51 -8.81
CA VAL A 455 30.84 31.73 -8.89
C VAL A 455 29.70 31.52 -9.90
N VAL A 456 28.50 31.22 -9.41
CA VAL A 456 27.33 30.88 -10.25
C VAL A 456 26.46 32.09 -10.60
N MET A 457 26.56 33.18 -9.83
CA MET A 457 25.86 34.43 -10.12
C MET A 457 26.76 35.64 -9.93
N LYS A 458 26.50 36.70 -10.69
CA LYS A 458 27.17 38.00 -10.63
C LYS A 458 26.19 39.14 -10.37
N GLY A 459 26.66 40.14 -9.63
CA GLY A 459 25.91 41.30 -9.18
C GLY A 459 26.39 42.60 -9.84
N ALA A 460 26.41 43.70 -9.07
CA ALA A 460 26.87 45.00 -9.55
C ALA A 460 28.30 44.92 -10.10
N ASP A 461 28.55 45.59 -11.22
CA ASP A 461 29.88 45.68 -11.84
C ASP A 461 30.56 44.33 -12.11
N ASN A 462 29.75 43.29 -12.41
CA ASN A 462 30.17 41.89 -12.60
C ASN A 462 30.86 41.27 -11.36
N ARG A 463 30.71 41.84 -10.17
CA ARG A 463 31.23 41.25 -8.92
C ARG A 463 30.49 39.94 -8.59
N PRO A 464 31.12 38.97 -7.89
CA PRO A 464 30.46 37.75 -7.44
C PRO A 464 29.20 38.05 -6.61
N LEU A 465 28.15 37.25 -6.79
CA LEU A 465 26.90 37.37 -6.04
C LEU A 465 26.55 36.09 -5.30
N LEU A 466 26.73 34.93 -5.93
CA LEU A 466 26.51 33.63 -5.30
C LEU A 466 27.72 32.74 -5.60
N LEU A 467 28.37 32.28 -4.53
CA LEU A 467 29.48 31.33 -4.56
C LEU A 467 29.02 30.02 -3.95
N LEU A 468 29.45 28.92 -4.55
CA LEU A 468 29.21 27.55 -4.09
C LEU A 468 30.56 26.83 -4.08
N ASP A 469 30.95 26.27 -2.96
CA ASP A 469 32.26 25.64 -2.78
C ASP A 469 32.14 24.33 -2.01
N ARG A 470 33.16 23.48 -2.14
CA ARG A 470 33.29 22.21 -1.41
C ARG A 470 34.50 22.31 -0.49
N LYS A 471 34.27 22.15 0.80
CA LYS A 471 35.31 22.20 1.84
C LYS A 471 35.39 20.84 2.51
N GLY A 472 36.48 20.11 2.27
CA GLY A 472 36.60 18.71 2.69
C GLY A 472 35.48 17.88 2.05
N GLU A 473 34.70 17.18 2.89
CA GLU A 473 33.52 16.44 2.44
C GLU A 473 32.26 17.31 2.38
N GLY A 474 32.26 18.53 2.94
CA GLY A 474 31.09 19.40 3.06
C GLY A 474 30.88 20.38 1.92
N ARG A 475 29.79 21.16 2.02
CA ARG A 475 29.41 22.16 1.01
C ARG A 475 29.14 23.51 1.67
N VAL A 476 29.64 24.57 1.05
CA VAL A 476 29.49 25.94 1.54
C VAL A 476 28.90 26.83 0.46
N GLY A 477 27.89 27.61 0.82
CA GLY A 477 27.26 28.61 -0.03
C GLY A 477 27.44 29.99 0.55
N MET A 478 27.71 30.98 -0.30
CA MET A 478 27.81 32.38 0.10
C MET A 478 27.03 33.28 -0.86
N LEU A 479 25.95 33.87 -0.37
CA LEU A 479 25.15 34.87 -1.07
C LEU A 479 25.58 36.27 -0.61
N LEU A 480 26.21 37.03 -1.51
CA LEU A 480 26.84 38.33 -1.25
C LEU A 480 25.86 39.50 -1.38
N SER A 481 24.64 39.31 -0.89
CA SER A 481 23.62 40.34 -0.79
C SER A 481 22.54 39.92 0.19
N ASP A 482 22.08 40.87 1.01
CA ASP A 482 20.93 40.71 1.89
C ASP A 482 19.59 40.92 1.18
N GLN A 483 19.60 41.29 -0.11
CA GLN A 483 18.43 41.87 -0.78
C GLN A 483 17.56 40.90 -1.58
N GLY A 484 17.77 39.59 -1.48
CA GLY A 484 16.92 38.62 -2.17
C GLY A 484 15.44 38.66 -1.74
N TRP A 485 15.11 39.30 -0.62
CA TRP A 485 13.72 39.61 -0.22
C TRP A 485 12.98 40.54 -1.20
N LEU A 486 13.70 41.32 -2.02
CA LEU A 486 13.08 42.14 -3.08
C LEU A 486 12.36 41.25 -4.09
N TRP A 487 12.98 40.12 -4.46
CA TRP A 487 12.34 39.11 -5.29
C TRP A 487 11.13 38.48 -4.60
N ALA A 488 11.26 38.14 -3.32
CA ALA A 488 10.17 37.55 -2.54
C ALA A 488 8.96 38.47 -2.37
N ARG A 489 9.17 39.79 -2.30
CA ARG A 489 8.10 40.79 -2.25
C ARG A 489 7.47 41.11 -3.60
N GLY A 490 7.96 40.56 -4.70
CA GLY A 490 7.46 40.89 -6.04
C GLY A 490 7.85 42.30 -6.52
N PHE A 491 8.88 42.91 -5.93
CA PHE A 491 9.40 44.21 -6.41
C PHE A 491 9.74 44.08 -7.90
N GLU A 492 9.35 45.05 -8.74
CA GLU A 492 9.54 45.06 -10.22
C GLU A 492 9.27 43.72 -10.92
N GLY A 493 8.22 42.99 -10.49
CA GLY A 493 7.84 41.73 -11.10
C GLY A 493 8.53 40.48 -10.53
N GLY A 494 9.45 40.62 -9.56
CA GLY A 494 9.95 39.56 -8.66
C GLY A 494 10.64 38.35 -9.31
N GLY A 495 11.87 38.05 -8.91
CA GLY A 495 12.62 36.90 -9.42
C GLY A 495 12.28 35.52 -8.79
N PRO A 496 12.95 34.45 -9.26
CA PRO A 496 12.72 33.05 -8.88
C PRO A 496 13.34 32.69 -7.51
N HIS A 497 13.06 33.48 -6.47
CA HIS A 497 13.64 33.31 -5.13
C HIS A 497 13.37 31.95 -4.49
N VAL A 498 12.13 31.41 -4.61
CA VAL A 498 11.79 30.08 -4.10
C VAL A 498 12.65 29.01 -4.74
N GLN A 499 12.77 29.03 -6.08
CA GLN A 499 13.59 28.05 -6.81
C GLN A 499 15.05 28.17 -6.42
N LEU A 500 15.60 29.38 -6.41
CA LEU A 500 17.01 29.61 -6.09
C LEU A 500 17.33 29.15 -4.67
N TYR A 501 16.57 29.60 -3.67
CA TYR A 501 16.86 29.33 -2.27
C TYR A 501 16.64 27.86 -1.90
N ARG A 502 15.58 27.23 -2.43
CA ARG A 502 15.36 25.78 -2.24
C ARG A 502 16.52 24.99 -2.84
N ARG A 503 16.94 25.34 -4.06
CA ARG A 503 18.04 24.65 -4.72
C ARG A 503 19.38 24.86 -4.04
N ILE A 504 19.66 26.05 -3.52
CA ILE A 504 20.85 26.29 -2.68
C ILE A 504 20.81 25.36 -1.47
N ALA A 505 19.72 25.35 -0.71
CA ALA A 505 19.58 24.52 0.49
C ALA A 505 19.75 23.03 0.18
N HIS A 506 19.04 22.51 -0.83
CA HIS A 506 19.10 21.11 -1.23
C HIS A 506 20.49 20.71 -1.76
N TRP A 507 21.14 21.56 -2.55
CA TRP A 507 22.50 21.29 -3.02
C TRP A 507 23.48 21.25 -1.84
N LEU A 508 23.37 22.18 -0.90
CA LEU A 508 24.20 22.20 0.30
C LEU A 508 24.03 20.92 1.13
N MET A 509 22.79 20.44 1.28
CA MET A 509 22.46 19.21 2.01
C MET A 509 22.72 17.91 1.21
N LYS A 510 23.31 18.00 0.01
CA LYS A 510 23.64 16.85 -0.86
C LYS A 510 22.41 16.04 -1.30
N GLU A 511 21.29 16.72 -1.54
CA GLU A 511 20.08 16.07 -2.01
C GLU A 511 20.28 15.50 -3.43
N PRO A 512 19.88 14.23 -3.70
CA PRO A 512 20.14 13.56 -4.97
C PRO A 512 19.59 14.27 -6.21
N GLU A 513 18.59 15.14 -6.08
CA GLU A 513 18.03 15.91 -7.20
C GLU A 513 18.96 16.98 -7.75
N LEU A 514 19.94 17.42 -6.96
CA LEU A 514 20.86 18.50 -7.31
C LEU A 514 22.32 18.05 -7.33
N GLU A 515 22.57 16.74 -7.32
CA GLU A 515 23.89 16.20 -7.60
C GLU A 515 24.32 16.50 -9.05
N GLU A 516 25.53 17.04 -9.20
CA GLU A 516 26.05 17.51 -10.50
C GLU A 516 26.25 16.39 -11.51
N GLU A 517 26.49 15.16 -11.06
CA GLU A 517 26.77 13.98 -11.90
C GLU A 517 25.53 13.10 -12.18
N ARG A 518 24.33 13.50 -11.74
CA ARG A 518 23.14 12.67 -11.92
C ARG A 518 22.62 12.71 -13.36
N LEU A 519 22.70 11.56 -14.04
CA LEU A 519 22.02 11.32 -15.31
C LEU A 519 20.56 10.90 -15.04
N THR A 520 19.61 11.70 -15.49
CA THR A 520 18.18 11.36 -15.48
C THR A 520 17.70 11.03 -16.89
N ALA A 521 17.02 9.90 -17.06
CA ALA A 521 16.37 9.51 -18.30
C ALA A 521 14.87 9.37 -18.05
N ASP A 522 14.04 10.15 -18.74
CA ASP A 522 12.59 10.04 -18.72
C ASP A 522 12.11 9.29 -19.97
N GLY A 523 11.55 8.10 -19.76
CA GLY A 523 10.87 7.35 -20.82
C GLY A 523 9.43 7.80 -20.95
N ARG A 524 9.08 8.49 -22.06
CA ARG A 524 7.68 8.65 -22.46
C ARG A 524 7.25 7.39 -23.20
N GLY A 525 6.58 6.49 -22.49
CA GLY A 525 5.84 5.38 -23.06
C GLY A 525 4.50 5.84 -23.61
#